data_AF-A0A172XSB1-F1
#
_entry.id   AF-A0A172XSB1-F1
#
_cell.length_a   1.000
_cell.length_b   1.000
_cell.length_c   1.000
_cell.angle_alpha   90.00
_cell.angle_beta   90.00
_cell.angle_gamma   90.00
#
_symmetry.space_group_name_H-M   'P 1'
#
loop_
_entity.id
_entity.type
_entity.pdbx_description
1 polymer ?
#
loop_
_entity_poly.entity_id
_entity_poly.type
_entity_poly.pdbx_seq_one_letter_code
_entity_poly.pdbx_strand_id
1 'polypeptide(L)' 'MKKLKALRQSFGINEYGLIDFPNKISNVQVSRILNGNEMGCSWCFPHGFETINSKQDKFQRNWKKYRKTQWKNKK' A
#
# COMPACT_ATOMS: atom_id res chain seq x y z
N MET A 1 -12.28 -2.97 14.23
CA MET A 1 -13.56 -2.34 13.82
C MET A 1 -13.39 -1.05 12.98
N LYS A 2 -12.49 -0.12 13.33
CA LYS A 2 -12.28 1.14 12.58
C LYS A 2 -11.96 0.95 11.09
N LYS A 3 -11.10 -0.01 10.76
CA LYS A 3 -10.65 -0.33 9.40
C LYS A 3 -11.77 -0.83 8.47
N LEU A 4 -12.63 -1.71 8.99
CA LEU A 4 -13.80 -2.24 8.26
C LEU A 4 -14.85 -1.14 8.02
N LYS A 5 -15.05 -0.24 8.99
CA LYS A 5 -15.89 0.94 8.83
C LYS A 5 -15.37 1.88 7.74
N ALA A 6 -14.06 2.09 7.66
CA ALA A 6 -13.45 2.92 6.61
C ALA A 6 -13.69 2.33 5.20
N LEU A 7 -13.55 1.01 5.04
CA LEU A 7 -13.85 0.34 3.77
C LEU A 7 -15.34 0.42 3.40
N ARG A 8 -16.23 0.20 4.37
CA ARG A 8 -17.69 0.36 4.18
C ARG A 8 -18.05 1.79 3.77
N GLN A 9 -17.39 2.79 4.35
CA GLN A 9 -17.60 4.19 4.00
C GLN A 9 -17.05 4.53 2.61
N SER A 10 -15.94 3.92 2.18
CA SER A 10 -15.31 4.23 0.90
C SER A 10 -15.93 3.49 -0.29
N PHE A 11 -16.38 2.24 -0.08
CA PHE A 11 -16.86 1.37 -1.17
C PHE A 11 -18.36 1.07 -1.07
N GLY A 12 -19.01 1.34 0.06
CA GLY A 12 -20.41 0.98 0.26
C GLY A 12 -20.60 -0.51 0.56
N ILE A 13 -21.85 -0.96 0.42
CA ILE A 13 -22.27 -2.34 0.68
C ILE A 13 -23.15 -2.81 -0.48
N ASN A 14 -22.96 -4.07 -0.88
CA ASN A 14 -23.78 -4.73 -1.85
C ASN A 14 -25.06 -5.33 -1.24
N GLU A 15 -25.92 -5.88 -2.08
CA GLU A 15 -27.21 -6.48 -1.69
C GLU A 15 -27.08 -7.62 -0.66
N TYR A 16 -25.90 -8.24 -0.58
CA TYR A 16 -25.59 -9.34 0.32
C TYR A 16 -24.99 -8.89 1.67
N GLY A 17 -24.86 -7.58 1.91
CA GLY A 17 -24.30 -7.06 3.16
C GLY A 17 -22.76 -7.01 3.21
N LEU A 18 -22.08 -7.27 2.09
CA LEU A 18 -20.61 -7.27 1.97
C LEU A 18 -20.10 -5.96 1.38
N ILE A 19 -18.81 -5.66 1.56
CA ILE A 19 -18.17 -4.46 0.99
C ILE A 19 -18.22 -4.56 -0.55
N ASP A 20 -18.76 -3.53 -1.19
CA ASP A 20 -18.94 -3.51 -2.64
C ASP A 20 -17.68 -3.01 -3.35
N PHE A 21 -16.70 -3.90 -3.51
CA PHE A 21 -15.47 -3.55 -4.22
C PHE A 21 -15.70 -3.48 -5.74
N PRO A 22 -15.14 -2.47 -6.44
CA PRO A 22 -15.21 -2.42 -7.89
C PRO A 22 -14.44 -3.58 -8.52
N ASN A 23 -14.90 -4.04 -9.69
CA ASN A 23 -14.31 -5.16 -10.44
C ASN A 23 -12.80 -5.03 -10.69
N LYS A 24 -12.28 -3.79 -10.77
CA LYS A 24 -10.84 -3.52 -10.84
C LYS A 24 -10.46 -2.59 -9.70
N ILE A 25 -9.70 -3.11 -8.75
CA ILE A 25 -9.12 -2.33 -7.66
C ILE A 25 -7.66 -2.66 -7.43
N SER A 26 -6.87 -1.65 -7.09
CA SER A 26 -5.47 -1.86 -6.71
C SER A 26 -5.35 -2.16 -5.21
N ASN A 27 -4.50 -3.13 -4.85
CA ASN A 27 -4.18 -3.43 -3.45
C ASN A 27 -3.61 -2.20 -2.72
N VAL A 28 -2.93 -1.31 -3.45
CA VAL A 28 -2.40 -0.05 -2.91
C VAL A 28 -3.52 0.87 -2.45
N GLN A 29 -4.59 1.02 -3.24
CA GLN A 29 -5.73 1.87 -2.88
C GLN A 29 -6.44 1.37 -1.62
N VAL A 30 -6.66 0.07 -1.51
CA VAL A 30 -7.22 -0.55 -0.29
C VAL A 30 -6.30 -0.30 0.90
N SER A 31 -4.99 -0.49 0.74
CA SER A 31 -4.01 -0.24 1.81
C SER A 31 -3.94 1.24 2.23
N ARG A 32 -4.15 2.19 1.31
CA ARG A 32 -4.20 3.63 1.65
C ARG A 32 -5.38 3.95 2.56
N ILE A 33 -6.55 3.39 2.27
CA ILE A 33 -7.76 3.58 3.09
C ILE A 33 -7.59 2.94 4.46
N LEU A 34 -6.96 1.76 4.51
CA LEU A 34 -6.79 1.00 5.74
C LEU A 34 -5.70 1.52 6.67
N ASN A 35 -4.55 1.88 6.10
CA ASN A 35 -3.31 2.09 6.86
C ASN A 35 -2.65 3.43 6.53
N GLY A 36 -3.08 4.13 5.47
CA GLY A 36 -2.35 5.28 4.93
C GLY A 36 -2.11 6.41 5.94
N ASN A 37 -3.13 6.77 6.71
CA ASN A 37 -3.00 7.80 7.76
C ASN A 37 -2.15 7.32 8.94
N GLU A 38 -2.27 6.04 9.34
CA GLU A 38 -1.43 5.46 10.41
C GLU A 38 0.05 5.41 10.00
N MET A 39 0.32 5.28 8.70
CA MET A 39 1.65 5.17 8.15
C MET A 39 2.32 6.52 7.90
N GLY A 40 1.65 7.65 8.19
CA GLY A 40 2.16 9.02 8.03
C GLY A 40 1.28 9.87 7.11
N CYS A 41 1.24 9.53 5.83
CA CYS A 41 0.44 10.23 4.83
C CYS A 41 -0.26 9.24 3.89
N SER A 42 -1.60 9.27 3.84
CA SER A 42 -2.38 8.35 2.99
C SER A 42 -2.23 8.59 1.51
N TRP A 43 -2.04 9.85 1.09
CA TRP A 43 -1.80 10.19 -0.31
C TRP A 43 -0.40 9.77 -0.75
N CYS A 44 0.58 10.05 0.11
CA CYS A 44 1.99 9.78 -0.12
C CYS A 44 2.34 8.29 0.05
N PHE A 45 1.53 7.52 0.78
CA PHE A 45 1.70 6.08 0.94
C PHE A 45 1.71 5.37 -0.43
N PRO A 46 2.61 4.39 -0.65
CA PRO A 46 3.56 3.79 0.30
C PRO A 46 5.00 4.35 0.27
N HIS A 47 5.27 5.40 -0.50
CA HIS A 47 6.64 5.83 -0.84
C HIS A 47 6.98 7.28 -0.51
N GLY A 48 6.03 8.06 0.00
CA GLY A 48 6.27 9.43 0.41
C GLY A 48 7.24 9.52 1.57
N PHE A 49 8.00 10.61 1.65
CA PHE A 49 8.98 10.83 2.71
C PHE A 49 8.39 10.68 4.11
N GLU A 50 7.14 11.11 4.29
CA GLU A 50 6.40 11.02 5.55
C GLU A 50 5.97 9.59 5.91
N THR A 51 6.08 8.64 4.98
CA THR A 51 5.62 7.27 5.22
C THR A 51 6.70 6.44 5.90
N ILE A 52 6.36 5.67 6.93
CA ILE A 52 7.32 4.79 7.64
C ILE A 52 8.03 3.81 6.67
N ASN A 53 7.37 3.47 5.57
CA ASN A 53 7.88 2.54 4.58
C ASN A 53 8.87 3.19 3.58
N SER A 54 8.94 4.52 3.56
CA SER A 54 9.97 5.30 2.87
C SER A 54 11.27 5.19 3.65
N LYS A 55 12.24 4.50 3.07
CA LYS A 55 13.58 4.40 3.60
C LYS A 55 14.55 4.85 2.52
N GLN A 56 15.60 5.58 2.90
CA GLN A 56 16.62 6.10 1.98
C GLN A 56 17.29 4.98 1.16
N ASP A 57 17.43 3.78 1.73
CA ASP A 57 17.94 2.58 1.03
C ASP A 57 17.02 2.08 -0.10
N LYS A 58 15.72 2.39 -0.06
CA LYS A 58 14.74 2.09 -1.11
C LYS A 58 14.69 3.16 -2.21
N PHE A 59 15.19 4.37 -1.94
CA PHE A 59 15.30 5.47 -2.92
C PHE A 59 16.44 5.28 -3.95
N GLN A 60 16.95 4.06 -4.09
CA GLN A 60 17.98 3.74 -5.06
C GLN A 60 17.34 3.31 -6.39
N ARG A 61 17.38 4.20 -7.39
CA ARG A 61 17.10 3.85 -8.80
C ARG A 61 18.29 3.12 -9.42
N ASN A 62 18.65 1.96 -8.87
CA ASN A 62 19.74 1.15 -9.39
C ASN A 62 19.19 -0.12 -10.03
N TRP A 63 19.25 -0.19 -11.37
CA TRP A 63 18.82 -1.36 -12.12
C TRP A 63 19.52 -2.65 -11.66
N LYS A 64 20.77 -2.57 -11.18
CA LYS A 64 21.54 -3.74 -10.71
C LYS A 64 20.89 -4.41 -9.49
N LYS A 65 20.15 -3.66 -8.66
CA LYS A 65 19.44 -4.12 -7.45
C LYS A 65 18.13 -4.83 -7.78
N TYR A 66 17.51 -4.55 -8.92
CA TYR A 66 16.23 -5.15 -9.31
C TYR A 66 16.36 -6.24 -10.38
N ARG A 67 17.60 -6.68 -10.67
CA ARG A 67 17.83 -7.81 -11.58
C ARG A 67 17.25 -9.09 -10.97
N LYS A 68 16.61 -9.90 -11.83
CA LYS A 68 16.08 -11.23 -11.49
C LYS A 68 17.14 -12.13 -10.85
N THR A 69 18.37 -12.07 -11.35
CA THR A 69 19.52 -12.81 -10.81
C THR A 69 20.44 -11.86 -10.07
N GLN A 70 20.45 -11.97 -8.73
CA GLN A 70 21.44 -11.32 -7.89
C GLN A 70 22.45 -12.38 -7.43
N TRP A 71 23.72 -12.20 -7.81
CA TRP A 71 24.79 -12.95 -7.17
C TRP A 71 24.91 -12.42 -5.73
N LYS A 72 24.38 -13.16 -4.76
CA LYS A 72 24.59 -12.83 -3.36
C LYS A 72 26.08 -13.01 -3.08
N ASN A 73 26.78 -11.92 -2.77
CA ASN A 73 28.08 -12.05 -2.12
C ASN A 73 27.82 -12.80 -0.81
N LYS A 74 28.34 -14.02 -0.69
CA LYS A 74 28.34 -14.75 0.58
C LYS A 74 29.08 -13.85 1.59
N LYS A 75 28.36 -13.38 2.60
CA LYS A 75 28.99 -12.83 3.80
C LYS A 75 29.49 -13.98 4.65
#